data_AF-A0A1G0A7W7-F1
#
_entry.id   AF-A0A1G0A7W7-F1
#
_cell.length_a   1.000
_cell.length_b   1.000
_cell.length_c   1.000
_cell.angle_alpha   90.00
_cell.angle_beta   90.00
_cell.angle_gamma   90.00
#
_symmetry.space_group_name_H-M   'P 1'
#
loop_
_entity.id
_entity.type
_entity.pdbx_description
1 polymer ?
#
loop_
_entity_poly.entity_id
_entity_poly.type
_entity_poly.pdbx_seq_one_letter_code
_entity_poly.pdbx_strand_id
1 'polypeptide(L)' 'MATTIQLSQETRAKLSRLKASPRETYEEVLNKLLALIPEGDEEGPYTPAFRIGLLDARLELKEGRVVGHERVKTRLGL' A
#
# COMPACT_ATOMS: atom_id res chain seq x y z
N MET A 1 6.33 -21.91 -8.92
CA MET A 1 7.76 -21.79 -8.55
C MET A 1 7.85 -20.78 -7.42
N ALA A 2 8.66 -21.02 -6.40
CA ALA A 2 8.84 -20.06 -5.31
C ALA A 2 10.04 -19.15 -5.60
N THR A 3 9.88 -17.84 -5.37
CA THR A 3 10.94 -16.84 -5.47
C THR A 3 11.35 -16.40 -4.08
N THR A 4 12.64 -16.21 -3.84
CA THR A 4 13.16 -15.75 -2.55
C THR A 4 13.23 -14.23 -2.51
N ILE A 5 12.62 -13.63 -1.49
CA ILE A 5 12.82 -12.21 -1.13
C ILE A 5 13.58 -12.12 0.18
N GLN A 6 14.45 -11.10 0.31
CA GLN A 6 15.19 -10.85 1.55
C GLN A 6 14.43 -9.82 2.39
N LEU A 7 14.16 -10.15 3.65
CA LEU A 7 13.47 -9.27 4.60
C LEU A 7 14.31 -9.15 5.89
N SER A 8 14.25 -7.99 6.53
CA SER A 8 14.81 -7.85 7.88
C SER A 8 14.04 -8.72 8.88
N GLN A 9 14.70 -9.10 9.98
CA GLN A 9 14.04 -9.85 11.06
C GLN A 9 12.88 -9.05 11.67
N GLU A 10 13.01 -7.73 11.74
CA GLU A 10 11.95 -6.85 12.24
C GLU A 10 10.70 -6.91 11.34
N THR A 11 10.87 -6.81 10.02
CA THR A 11 9.76 -6.90 9.07
C THR A 11 9.10 -8.27 9.12
N ARG A 12 9.89 -9.35 9.21
CA ARG A 12 9.37 -10.71 9.37
C ARG A 12 8.55 -10.85 10.66
N ALA A 13 9.01 -10.28 11.77
CA ALA A 13 8.28 -10.30 13.03
C ALA A 13 6.95 -9.53 12.92
N LYS A 14 6.93 -8.37 12.24
CA LYS A 14 5.70 -7.61 11.95
C LYS A 14 4.72 -8.43 11.11
N LEU A 15 5.18 -9.07 10.04
CA LEU A 15 4.35 -9.95 9.20
C LEU A 15 3.79 -11.13 10.01
N SER A 16 4.59 -11.72 10.90
CA SER A 16 4.15 -12.84 11.73
C SER A 16 3.00 -12.48 12.66
N ARG A 17 2.90 -11.23 13.10
CA ARG A 17 1.80 -10.73 13.94
C ARG A 17 0.51 -10.49 13.17
N LEU A 18 0.60 -10.38 11.83
CA LEU A 18 -0.56 -10.20 10.96
C LEU A 18 -1.21 -11.53 10.54
N LYS A 19 -0.57 -12.66 10.84
CA LYS A 19 -1.14 -13.98 10.59
C LYS A 19 -2.39 -14.19 11.45
N ALA A 20 -3.52 -14.48 10.80
CA ALA A 20 -4.78 -14.84 11.42
C ALA A 20 -4.73 -16.23 12.09
N SER A 21 -3.81 -17.10 11.66
CA SER A 21 -3.56 -18.39 12.30
C SER A 21 -2.10 -18.83 12.18
N PRO A 22 -1.63 -19.78 13.02
CA PRO A 22 -0.28 -20.33 12.90
C PRO A 22 0.04 -20.97 11.55
N ARG A 23 -0.99 -21.48 10.84
CA ARG A 23 -0.85 -22.17 9.55
C ARG A 23 -0.80 -21.23 8.34
N GLU A 24 -1.25 -19.98 8.50
CA GLU A 24 -1.22 -19.01 7.41
C GLU A 24 0.22 -18.71 6.98
N THR A 25 0.46 -18.66 5.68
CA THR A 25 1.77 -18.42 5.11
C THR A 25 2.04 -16.92 4.99
N TYR A 26 3.33 -16.53 4.88
CA TYR A 26 3.66 -15.14 4.59
C TYR A 26 3.15 -14.70 3.21
N GLU A 27 3.08 -15.61 2.24
CA GLU A 27 2.51 -15.33 0.91
C GLU A 27 1.03 -14.96 1.01
N GLU A 28 0.22 -15.70 1.78
CA GLU A 28 -1.18 -15.36 2.03
C GLU A 28 -1.34 -13.98 2.70
N VAL A 29 -0.52 -13.68 3.71
CA VAL A 29 -0.51 -12.36 4.35
C VAL A 29 -0.15 -11.25 3.35
N LEU A 30 0.90 -11.45 2.55
CA LEU A 30 1.32 -10.47 1.55
C LEU A 30 0.23 -10.26 0.48
N ASN A 31 -0.40 -11.33 0.01
CA ASN A 31 -1.49 -11.24 -0.97
C ASN A 31 -2.70 -10.48 -0.41
N LYS A 32 -3.05 -10.67 0.87
CA LYS A 32 -4.10 -9.86 1.54
C LYS A 32 -3.75 -8.38 1.57
N LEU A 33 -2.49 -8.03 1.86
CA LEU A 33 -2.04 -6.63 1.85
C LEU A 33 -2.06 -6.03 0.44
N LEU A 34 -1.62 -6.80 -0.57
CA LEU A 34 -1.62 -6.37 -1.97
C LEU A 34 -3.05 -6.15 -2.49
N ALA A 35 -4.02 -6.97 -2.07
CA ALA A 35 -5.43 -6.81 -2.43
C ALA A 35 -6.08 -5.50 -1.94
N LEU A 36 -5.46 -4.80 -0.98
CA LEU A 36 -5.93 -3.48 -0.53
C LEU A 36 -5.57 -2.35 -1.50
N ILE A 37 -4.67 -2.61 -2.46
CA ILE A 37 -4.28 -1.67 -3.50
C ILE A 37 -5.22 -1.87 -4.69
N PRO A 38 -6.14 -0.92 -4.97
CA PRO A 38 -7.07 -1.06 -6.07
C PRO A 38 -6.32 -1.22 -7.41
N GLU A 39 -6.87 -2.05 -8.28
CA GLU A 39 -6.34 -2.28 -9.62
C GLU A 39 -6.96 -1.35 -10.66
N GLY A 40 -8.04 -0.66 -10.30
CA GLY A 40 -8.80 0.23 -11.17
C GLY A 40 -10.08 0.72 -10.49
N ASP A 41 -10.87 1.48 -11.23
CA ASP A 41 -12.20 1.96 -10.85
C ASP A 41 -13.14 1.91 -12.07
N GLU A 42 -14.23 2.69 -12.03
CA GLU A 42 -15.22 2.76 -13.12
C GLU A 42 -14.62 3.26 -14.45
N GLU A 43 -13.47 3.95 -14.41
CA GLU A 43 -12.75 4.44 -15.60
C GLU A 43 -11.78 3.39 -16.17
N GLY A 44 -11.58 2.27 -15.47
CA GLY A 44 -10.78 1.14 -15.90
C GLY A 44 -9.52 0.92 -15.06
N PRO A 45 -8.53 0.16 -15.59
CA PRO A 45 -7.37 -0.27 -14.83
C PRO A 45 -6.38 0.86 -14.58
N TYR A 46 -5.82 0.91 -13.38
CA TYR A 46 -4.77 1.82 -12.99
C TYR A 46 -3.42 1.41 -13.56
N THR A 47 -2.66 2.43 -14.02
CA THR A 47 -1.28 2.22 -14.42
C THR A 47 -0.40 1.84 -13.21
N PRO A 48 0.69 1.10 -13.42
CA PRO A 48 1.63 0.78 -12.34
C PRO A 48 2.14 2.03 -11.60
N ALA A 49 2.47 3.10 -12.35
CA ALA A 49 2.93 4.36 -11.77
C ALA A 49 1.87 5.01 -10.88
N PHE A 50 0.61 5.00 -11.30
CA PHE A 50 -0.49 5.52 -10.49
C PHE A 50 -0.69 4.70 -9.21
N ARG A 51 -0.65 3.36 -9.29
CA ARG A 51 -0.78 2.49 -8.10
C ARG A 51 0.30 2.74 -7.06
N ILE A 52 1.54 2.98 -7.51
CA ILE A 52 2.66 3.36 -6.62
C ILE A 52 2.37 4.71 -5.97
N GLY A 53 2.02 5.73 -6.76
CA GLY A 53 1.71 7.06 -6.21
C GLY A 53 0.52 7.06 -5.24
N LEU A 54 -0.51 6.25 -5.52
CA LEU A 54 -1.65 6.06 -4.62
C LEU A 54 -1.24 5.41 -3.30
N LEU A 55 -0.35 4.40 -3.34
CA LEU A 55 0.18 3.77 -2.13
C LEU A 55 0.98 4.77 -1.30
N ASP A 56 1.87 5.54 -1.93
CA ASP A 56 2.67 6.57 -1.24
C ASP A 56 1.76 7.63 -0.60
N ALA A 57 0.75 8.12 -1.33
CA ALA A 57 -0.22 9.08 -0.80
C ALA A 57 -0.99 8.54 0.42
N ARG A 58 -1.36 7.24 0.42
CA ARG A 58 -2.01 6.60 1.58
C ARG A 58 -1.07 6.50 2.79
N LEU A 59 0.22 6.27 2.57
CA LEU A 59 1.23 6.27 3.64
C LEU A 59 1.43 7.68 4.20
N GLU A 60 1.53 8.70 3.35
CA GLU A 60 1.60 10.10 3.76
C GLU A 60 0.40 10.52 4.60
N LEU A 61 -0.81 10.16 4.17
CA LEU A 61 -2.04 10.42 4.91
C LEU A 61 -2.01 9.77 6.30
N LYS A 62 -1.56 8.52 6.39
CA LYS A 62 -1.41 7.79 7.67
C LYS A 62 -0.40 8.46 8.59
N GLU A 63 0.64 9.09 8.04
CA GLU A 63 1.64 9.85 8.78
C GLU A 63 1.22 11.30 9.07
N GLY A 64 0.01 11.71 8.67
CA GLY A 64 -0.48 13.07 8.84
C GLY A 64 0.18 14.10 7.92
N ARG A 65 0.94 13.65 6.90
CA ARG A 65 1.54 14.50 5.88
C ARG A 65 0.50 14.88 4.84
N VAL A 66 -0.31 15.89 5.18
CA VAL A 66 -1.39 16.39 4.32
C VAL A 66 -1.15 17.85 3.92
N VAL A 67 -1.71 18.24 2.77
CA VAL A 67 -1.72 19.64 2.32
C VAL A 67 -3.11 20.21 2.54
N GLY A 68 -3.20 21.41 3.14
CA GLY A 68 -4.47 22.08 3.36
C GLY A 68 -5.18 22.46 2.05
N HIS A 69 -6.51 22.34 2.05
CA HIS A 69 -7.38 22.53 0.88
C HIS A 69 -7.12 23.85 0.12
N GLU A 70 -7.06 24.97 0.84
CA GLU A 70 -6.85 26.30 0.22
C GLU A 70 -5.47 26.43 -0.44
N ARG A 71 -4.45 25.75 0.11
CA ARG A 71 -3.12 25.70 -0.49
C ARG A 71 -3.12 24.87 -1.77
N VAL A 72 -3.91 23.80 -1.82
CA VAL A 72 -4.07 22.98 -3.02
C VAL A 72 -4.75 23.77 -4.13
N LYS A 73 -5.87 24.44 -3.84
CA LYS A 73 -6.56 25.33 -4.79
C LYS A 73 -5.64 26.38 -5.40
N THR A 74 -4.95 27.13 -4.54
CA THR A 74 -3.99 28.16 -4.97
C THR A 74 -2.92 27.58 -5.91
N ARG A 75 -2.40 26.38 -5.61
CA ARG A 75 -1.40 25.72 -6.45
C ARG A 75 -1.96 25.26 -7.80
N LEU A 76 -3.22 24.83 -7.83
CA LEU A 76 -3.88 24.34 -9.04
C LEU A 76 -4.54 25.46 -9.87
N GLY A 77 -4.57 26.70 -9.36
CA GLY A 77 -5.24 27.82 -10.02
C GLY A 77 -6.77 27.71 -9.98
N LEU A 78 -7.32 27.05 -8.95
CA LEU A 78 -8.75 26.85 -8.71
C LEU A 78 -9.29 27.79 -7.63
#